data_AF-A0A530QXR4-F1
#
_entry.id   AF-A0A530QXR4-F1
#
_cell.length_a   1.000
_cell.length_b   1.000
_cell.length_c   1.000
_cell.angle_alpha   90.00
_cell.angle_beta   90.00
_cell.angle_gamma   90.00
#
_symmetry.space_group_name_H-M   'P 1'
#
loop_
_entity.id
_entity.type
_entity.pdbx_description
1 polymer ?
#
loop_
_entity_poly.entity_id
_entity_poly.type
_entity_poly.pdbx_seq_one_letter_code
_entity_poly.pdbx_strand_id
1 'polypeptide(L)'
;MPNVSVHGITIDDTFAEAFGMRATAIIITAPNRKWARQAAITMTGFATSVIGCGCEAAIDIELPPSATPDGRPGCRVMIFAMGTDELQKQLLNRVGQCVLTSPGSACFAG
;
A
#
# COMPACT_ATOMS: atom_id res chain seq x y z
N MET A 1 -10.66 -17.21 33.11
CA MET A 1 -9.33 -16.59 33.16
C MET A 1 -9.52 -15.16 33.63
N PRO A 2 -8.62 -14.55 34.43
CA PRO A 2 -8.79 -13.14 34.79
C PRO A 2 -8.77 -12.30 33.51
N ASN A 3 -9.71 -11.36 33.39
CA ASN A 3 -9.80 -10.49 32.23
C ASN A 3 -8.49 -9.72 32.05
N VAL A 4 -7.89 -9.81 30.87
CA VAL A 4 -6.71 -9.00 30.52
C VAL A 4 -7.15 -7.54 30.52
N SER A 5 -6.36 -6.67 31.16
CA SER A 5 -6.59 -5.22 31.14
C SER A 5 -5.32 -4.50 30.70
N VAL A 6 -5.49 -3.57 29.76
CA VAL A 6 -4.41 -2.70 29.28
C VAL A 6 -4.84 -1.26 29.56
N HIS A 7 -4.04 -0.53 30.33
CA HIS A 7 -4.34 0.85 30.76
C HIS A 7 -5.74 1.01 31.41
N GLY A 8 -6.20 -0.01 32.14
CA GLY A 8 -7.52 0.01 32.79
C GLY A 8 -8.70 -0.28 31.87
N ILE A 9 -8.45 -0.61 30.59
CA ILE A 9 -9.47 -1.05 29.64
C ILE A 9 -9.45 -2.58 29.55
N THR A 10 -10.61 -3.20 29.66
CA THR A 10 -10.78 -4.65 29.52
C THR A 10 -10.56 -5.08 28.08
N ILE A 11 -9.81 -6.15 27.87
CA ILE A 11 -9.62 -6.81 26.58
C ILE A 11 -10.44 -8.10 26.58
N ASP A 12 -11.32 -8.23 25.58
CA ASP A 12 -12.11 -9.43 25.39
C ASP A 12 -11.20 -10.61 25.03
N ASP A 13 -11.39 -11.75 25.70
CA ASP A 13 -10.68 -13.00 25.44
C ASP A 13 -11.26 -13.67 24.18
N THR A 14 -10.87 -13.12 23.03
CA THR A 14 -11.32 -13.53 21.69
C THR A 14 -10.18 -13.38 20.68
N PHE A 15 -10.45 -13.65 19.41
CA PHE A 15 -9.46 -13.60 18.34
C PHE A 15 -9.97 -12.82 17.12
N ALA A 16 -9.04 -12.39 16.27
CA ALA A 16 -9.33 -11.86 14.95
C ALA A 16 -9.09 -12.94 13.90
N GLU A 17 -10.10 -13.27 13.09
CA GLU A 17 -9.99 -14.21 11.98
C GLU A 17 -9.52 -13.48 10.72
N ALA A 18 -8.34 -13.83 10.22
CA ALA A 18 -7.76 -13.26 9.00
C ALA A 18 -7.84 -14.25 7.83
N PHE A 19 -7.74 -13.74 6.61
CA PHE A 19 -7.87 -14.51 5.38
C PHE A 19 -6.60 -14.45 4.54
N GLY A 20 -6.30 -15.55 3.83
CA GLY A 20 -5.19 -15.59 2.89
C GLY A 20 -5.45 -14.70 1.67
N MET A 21 -4.46 -13.87 1.31
CA MET A 21 -4.52 -12.95 0.16
C MET A 21 -3.20 -13.00 -0.63
N ARG A 22 -3.25 -12.55 -1.89
CA ARG A 22 -2.04 -12.25 -2.68
C ARG A 22 -1.66 -10.80 -2.43
N ALA A 23 -0.37 -10.56 -2.24
CA ALA A 23 0.16 -9.24 -1.95
C ALA A 23 1.40 -8.96 -2.80
N THR A 24 1.62 -7.69 -3.12
CA THR A 24 2.86 -7.19 -3.70
C THR A 24 3.17 -5.80 -3.14
N ALA A 25 4.43 -5.40 -3.22
CA ALA A 25 4.88 -4.06 -2.85
C ALA A 25 5.65 -3.41 -4.00
N ILE A 26 5.48 -2.10 -4.14
CA ILE A 26 6.27 -1.27 -5.05
C ILE A 26 6.82 -0.07 -4.32
N ILE A 27 7.91 0.47 -4.84
CA ILE A 27 8.45 1.77 -4.43
C ILE A 27 8.14 2.77 -5.53
N ILE A 28 7.45 3.85 -5.16
CA ILE A 28 7.20 5.01 -6.02
C ILE A 28 8.12 6.13 -5.57
N THR A 29 9.04 6.57 -6.43
CA THR A 29 9.90 7.73 -6.18
C THR A 29 9.49 8.91 -7.05
N ALA A 30 9.86 10.13 -6.65
CA ALA A 30 9.56 11.34 -7.40
C ALA A 30 10.58 12.46 -7.12
N PRO A 31 10.52 13.64 -7.80
CA PRO A 31 11.49 14.71 -7.59
C PRO A 31 11.50 15.28 -6.16
N ASN A 32 10.40 15.14 -5.42
CA ASN A 32 10.29 15.51 -4.01
C ASN A 32 9.21 14.68 -3.30
N ARG A 33 9.18 14.75 -1.96
CA ARG A 33 8.20 14.02 -1.12
C ARG A 33 6.75 14.31 -1.50
N LYS A 34 6.43 15.56 -1.85
CA LYS A 34 5.07 15.96 -2.24
C LYS A 34 4.59 15.15 -3.45
N TRP A 35 5.42 15.05 -4.51
CA TRP A 35 5.04 14.33 -5.72
C TRP A 35 5.04 12.81 -5.54
N ALA A 36 5.98 12.25 -4.76
CA ALA A 36 5.98 10.81 -4.46
C ALA A 36 4.71 10.43 -3.71
N ARG A 37 4.35 11.23 -2.70
CA ARG A 37 3.15 11.03 -1.91
C ARG A 37 1.87 11.24 -2.73
N GLN A 38 1.83 12.22 -3.64
CA GLN A 38 0.67 12.43 -4.51
C GLN A 38 0.41 11.21 -5.40
N ALA A 39 1.46 10.67 -6.03
CA ALA A 39 1.35 9.46 -6.85
C ALA A 39 0.86 8.26 -6.03
N ALA A 40 1.41 8.09 -4.83
CA ALA A 40 1.03 7.02 -3.93
C ALA A 40 -0.44 7.13 -3.46
N ILE A 41 -0.88 8.32 -3.01
CA ILE A 41 -2.29 8.57 -2.63
C ILE A 41 -3.23 8.21 -3.77
N THR A 42 -2.95 8.72 -4.97
CA THR A 42 -3.82 8.52 -6.14
C THR A 42 -3.90 7.03 -6.50
N MET A 43 -2.78 6.30 -6.46
CA MET A 43 -2.76 4.84 -6.69
C MET A 43 -3.56 4.07 -5.63
N THR A 44 -3.49 4.47 -4.36
CA THR A 44 -4.17 3.79 -3.25
C THR A 44 -5.63 4.23 -3.07
N GLY A 45 -6.10 5.19 -3.86
CA GLY A 45 -7.50 5.60 -3.87
C GLY A 45 -8.43 4.49 -4.38
N PHE A 46 -9.66 4.45 -3.87
CA PHE A 46 -10.67 3.42 -4.23
C PHE A 46 -10.10 1.99 -4.12
N ALA A 47 -9.52 1.67 -2.96
CA ALA A 47 -8.89 0.38 -2.66
C ALA A 47 -9.07 0.00 -1.18
N THR A 48 -10.28 0.15 -0.64
CA THR A 48 -10.55 -0.06 0.79
C THR A 48 -10.93 -1.50 1.13
N SER A 49 -11.58 -2.21 0.21
CA SER A 49 -11.93 -3.62 0.38
C SER A 49 -11.95 -4.33 -0.96
N VAL A 50 -11.36 -5.52 -1.01
CA VAL A 50 -11.39 -6.38 -2.21
C VAL A 50 -12.81 -6.75 -2.66
N ILE A 51 -13.80 -6.67 -1.76
CA ILE A 51 -15.21 -7.01 -2.04
C ILE A 51 -15.82 -6.08 -3.11
N GLY A 52 -15.47 -4.79 -3.09
CA GLY A 52 -16.08 -3.78 -3.97
C GLY A 52 -15.11 -2.89 -4.73
N CYS A 53 -13.83 -2.86 -4.33
CA CYS A 53 -12.81 -1.99 -4.94
C CYS A 53 -11.86 -2.73 -5.88
N GLY A 54 -11.93 -4.07 -5.93
CA GLY A 54 -11.05 -4.93 -6.73
C GLY A 54 -9.67 -5.20 -6.11
N CYS A 55 -9.15 -4.29 -5.28
CA CYS A 55 -8.00 -4.54 -4.41
C CYS A 55 -8.12 -3.80 -3.08
N GLU A 56 -7.24 -4.15 -2.15
CA GLU A 56 -6.89 -3.33 -0.98
C GLU A 56 -5.50 -2.72 -1.20
N ALA A 57 -5.31 -1.43 -0.96
CA ALA A 57 -4.01 -0.79 -1.15
C ALA A 57 -3.77 0.36 -0.19
N ALA A 58 -2.53 0.51 0.27
CA ALA A 58 -2.14 1.55 1.20
C ALA A 58 -0.66 1.93 1.04
N ILE A 59 -0.33 3.13 1.51
CA ILE A 59 1.06 3.54 1.73
C ILE A 59 1.53 2.81 2.99
N ASP A 60 2.56 1.98 2.85
CA ASP A 60 3.23 1.28 3.96
C ASP A 60 4.13 2.28 4.71
N ILE A 61 5.05 2.93 3.99
CA ILE A 61 6.02 3.85 4.59
C ILE A 61 6.52 4.90 3.58
N GLU A 62 6.82 6.11 4.06
CA GLU A 62 7.60 7.09 3.30
C GLU A 62 9.11 6.81 3.41
N LEU A 63 9.81 6.78 2.29
CA LEU A 63 11.22 6.40 2.20
C LEU A 63 12.11 7.63 1.98
N PRO A 64 13.20 7.78 2.75
CA PRO A 64 14.23 8.75 2.45
C PRO A 64 14.99 8.36 1.16
N PRO A 65 15.64 9.32 0.48
CA PRO A 65 16.49 9.06 -0.69
C PRO A 65 17.50 7.92 -0.51
N SER A 66 18.06 7.76 0.68
CA SER A 66 19.05 6.72 0.99
C SER A 66 18.47 5.29 1.03
N ALA A 67 17.14 5.15 0.97
CA ALA A 67 16.44 3.88 1.03
C ALA A 67 15.70 3.55 -0.28
N THR A 68 15.97 4.27 -1.37
CA THR A 68 15.32 4.06 -2.67
C THR A 68 16.32 3.69 -3.76
N PRO A 69 15.90 2.92 -4.79
CA PRO A 69 16.83 2.45 -5.83
C PRO A 69 17.47 3.55 -6.69
N ASP A 70 16.82 4.71 -6.81
CA ASP A 70 17.26 5.82 -7.66
C ASP A 70 17.75 7.05 -6.87
N GLY A 71 17.89 6.93 -5.54
CA GLY A 71 18.37 8.03 -4.70
C GLY A 71 17.41 9.21 -4.58
N ARG A 72 16.12 9.04 -4.88
CA ARG A 72 15.08 10.09 -4.75
C ARG A 72 14.12 9.77 -3.61
N PRO A 73 13.45 10.76 -2.99
CA PRO A 73 12.44 10.46 -1.97
C PRO A 73 11.29 9.64 -2.58
N GLY A 74 10.74 8.72 -1.79
CA GLY A 74 9.71 7.81 -2.28
C GLY A 74 8.70 7.38 -1.23
N CYS A 75 7.76 6.54 -1.65
CA CYS A 75 6.79 5.85 -0.82
C CYS A 75 6.79 4.37 -1.19
N ARG A 76 6.80 3.48 -0.20
CA ARG A 76 6.47 2.07 -0.40
C ARG A 76 4.96 1.92 -0.33
N VAL A 77 4.38 1.27 -1.33
CA VAL A 77 2.94 1.01 -1.43
C VAL A 77 2.72 -0.49 -1.50
N MET A 78 1.76 -0.97 -0.71
CA MET A 78 1.30 -2.36 -0.75
C MET A 78 -0.04 -2.47 -1.45
N ILE A 79 -0.23 -3.55 -2.20
CA ILE A 79 -1.48 -3.88 -2.89
C ILE A 79 -1.81 -5.35 -2.60
N PHE A 80 -3.05 -5.62 -2.24
CA PHE A 80 -3.59 -6.93 -1.90
C PHE A 80 -4.79 -7.25 -2.78
N ALA A 81 -4.92 -8.49 -3.20
CA ALA A 81 -6.09 -9.00 -3.91
C ALA A 81 -6.31 -10.49 -3.60
N MET A 82 -7.50 -11.01 -3.95
CA MET A 82 -7.86 -12.41 -3.67
C MET A 82 -7.09 -13.43 -4.53
N GLY A 83 -6.50 -13.00 -5.65
CA GLY A 83 -5.80 -13.89 -6.58
C GLY A 83 -4.72 -13.16 -7.38
N THR A 84 -3.81 -13.94 -7.97
CA THR A 84 -2.64 -13.41 -8.70
C THR A 84 -3.06 -12.61 -9.92
N ASP A 85 -4.03 -13.10 -10.70
CA ASP A 85 -4.48 -12.45 -11.93
C ASP A 85 -5.12 -11.09 -11.65
N GLU A 86 -6.00 -11.01 -10.63
CA GLU A 86 -6.60 -9.74 -10.23
C GLU A 86 -5.55 -8.80 -9.61
N LEU A 87 -4.58 -9.31 -8.84
CA LEU A 87 -3.48 -8.50 -8.33
C LEU A 87 -2.65 -7.90 -9.48
N GLN A 88 -2.31 -8.69 -10.49
CA GLN A 88 -1.56 -8.23 -11.66
C GLN A 88 -2.34 -7.17 -12.43
N LYS A 89 -3.64 -7.39 -12.66
CA LYS A 89 -4.53 -6.41 -13.31
C LYS A 89 -4.63 -5.11 -12.52
N GLN A 90 -4.81 -5.17 -11.20
CA GLN A 90 -4.90 -4.00 -10.33
C GLN A 90 -3.58 -3.24 -10.29
N LEU A 91 -2.45 -3.94 -10.19
CA LEU A 91 -1.13 -3.34 -10.26
C LEU A 91 -0.90 -2.62 -11.59
N LEU A 92 -1.17 -3.28 -12.72
CA LEU A 92 -0.99 -2.71 -14.05
C LEU A 92 -1.83 -1.44 -14.24
N ASN A 93 -3.12 -1.50 -13.92
CA ASN A 93 -4.03 -0.38 -14.08
C ASN A 93 -3.65 0.80 -13.20
N ARG A 94 -3.33 0.55 -11.92
CA ARG A 94 -2.99 1.61 -10.97
C ARG A 94 -1.63 2.23 -11.25
N VAL A 95 -0.62 1.43 -11.61
CA VAL A 95 0.67 1.99 -12.05
C VAL A 95 0.48 2.80 -13.33
N GLY A 96 -0.23 2.26 -14.33
CA GLY A 96 -0.42 2.92 -15.62
C GLY A 96 -1.26 4.20 -15.57
N GLN A 97 -2.24 4.28 -14.67
CA GLN A 97 -3.20 5.40 -14.63
C GLN A 97 -3.00 6.37 -13.45
N CYS A 98 -2.19 6.00 -12.45
CA CYS A 98 -1.93 6.85 -11.29
C CYS A 98 -0.45 7.20 -11.13
N VAL A 99 0.45 6.24 -11.37
CA VAL A 99 1.89 6.46 -11.20
C VAL A 99 2.51 7.03 -12.47
N LEU A 100 2.33 6.39 -13.62
CA LEU A 100 2.86 6.85 -14.91
C LEU A 100 2.35 8.25 -15.31
N THR A 101 1.15 8.62 -14.88
CA THR A 101 0.55 9.95 -15.11
C THR A 101 1.00 11.00 -14.09
N SER A 102 1.66 10.60 -13.00
CA SER A 102 2.13 11.53 -11.97
C SER A 102 3.47 12.19 -12.35
N PRO A 103 3.64 13.52 -12.13
CA PRO A 103 4.84 14.25 -12.55
C PRO A 103 6.15 13.70 -11.97
N GLY A 104 7.04 13.27 -12.86
CA GLY A 104 8.40 12.84 -12.52
C GLY A 104 8.48 11.56 -11.68
N SER A 105 7.42 10.77 -11.62
CA SER A 105 7.41 9.52 -10.87
C SER A 105 8.34 8.47 -11.50
N ALA A 106 8.81 7.52 -10.69
CA ALA A 106 9.34 6.24 -11.17
C ALA A 106 8.81 5.12 -10.27
N CYS A 107 8.71 3.91 -10.82
CA CYS A 107 8.17 2.73 -10.14
C CYS A 107 9.22 1.63 -10.11
N PHE A 108 9.48 1.07 -8.93
CA PHE A 108 10.41 -0.03 -8.70
C PHE A 108 9.75 -1.14 -7.90
N ALA A 109 10.32 -2.35 -7.94
CA ALA A 109 9.94 -3.42 -7.01
C ALA A 109 10.27 -2.98 -5.56
N GLY A 110 9.35 -3.26 -4.63
CA GLY A 110 9.46 -2.88 -3.22
C GLY A 110 9.45 -4.04 -2.24
#